data_AF-R8D0Y3-F1
#
_entry.id   AF-R8D0Y3-F1
#
_cell.length_a   1.000
_cell.length_b   1.000
_cell.length_c   1.000
_cell.angle_alpha   90.00
_cell.angle_beta   90.00
_cell.angle_gamma   90.00
#
_symmetry.space_group_name_H-M   'P 1'
#
loop_
_entity.id
_entity.type
_entity.pdbx_description
1 polymer ?
#
loop_
_entity_poly.entity_id
_entity_poly.type
_entity_poly.pdbx_seq_one_letter_code
_entity_poly.pdbx_strand_id
1 'polypeptide(L)'
;MSNKLLLTFALIGTIVVFSCGLFLPIPIGFKVSMITAGVMMIVMFSILIPFDRKYIVRKKGYKIDFTKTKVYFRWNVFDTISACLAVYACICVQALNILVLSGHTILNPYVQFFILQSQTWIIVASVYLISRISLTLKGIKEIKKHGADWD
;
A
#
# COMPACT_ATOMS: atom_id res chain seq x y z
N MET A 1 2.42 15.05 -12.14
CA MET A 1 2.81 15.28 -10.73
C MET A 1 4.30 14.98 -10.61
N SER A 2 5.12 15.97 -10.22
CA SER A 2 6.58 15.85 -10.22
C SER A 2 7.03 14.80 -9.21
N ASN A 3 7.91 13.88 -9.60
CA ASN A 3 8.41 12.76 -8.78
C ASN A 3 8.97 13.19 -7.42
N LYS A 4 9.49 14.43 -7.31
CA LYS A 4 9.94 14.99 -6.04
C LYS A 4 8.78 15.08 -5.04
N LEU A 5 7.61 15.48 -5.49
CA LEU A 5 6.43 15.72 -4.66
C LEU A 5 5.87 14.41 -4.06
N LEU A 6 5.90 13.32 -4.83
CA LEU A 6 5.47 11.99 -4.37
C LEU A 6 6.45 11.38 -3.37
N LEU A 7 7.76 11.56 -3.61
CA LEU A 7 8.82 11.14 -2.70
C LEU A 7 8.82 11.97 -1.40
N THR A 8 8.53 13.27 -1.50
CA THR A 8 8.34 14.16 -0.35
C THR A 8 7.11 13.75 0.47
N PHE A 9 5.98 13.40 -0.16
CA PHE A 9 4.81 12.91 0.58
C PHE A 9 5.07 11.57 1.28
N ALA A 10 5.79 10.65 0.63
CA ALA A 10 6.17 9.38 1.25
C ALA A 10 7.12 9.60 2.45
N LEU A 11 8.11 10.49 2.32
CA LEU A 11 9.00 10.87 3.42
C LEU A 11 8.25 11.54 4.56
N ILE A 12 7.38 12.52 4.27
CA ILE A 12 6.57 13.20 5.29
C ILE A 12 5.67 12.19 5.99
N GLY A 13 4.98 11.31 5.26
CA GLY A 13 4.13 10.27 5.85
C GLY A 13 4.91 9.33 6.77
N THR A 14 6.10 8.91 6.36
CA THR A 14 6.97 8.06 7.18
C THR A 14 7.45 8.78 8.44
N ILE A 15 7.87 10.04 8.30
CA ILE A 15 8.34 10.88 9.42
C ILE A 15 7.19 11.14 10.40
N VAL A 16 5.98 11.41 9.91
CA VAL A 16 4.80 11.62 10.76
C VAL A 16 4.45 10.36 11.53
N VAL A 17 4.44 9.19 10.90
CA VAL A 17 4.17 7.91 11.57
C VAL A 17 5.21 7.61 12.65
N PHE A 18 6.50 7.83 12.34
CA PHE A 18 7.58 7.67 13.32
C PHE A 18 7.49 8.66 14.48
N SER A 19 7.21 9.93 14.19
CA SER A 19 7.09 10.98 15.21
C SER A 19 5.91 10.74 16.14
N CYS A 20 4.77 10.34 15.58
CA CYS A 20 3.57 9.97 16.32
C CYS A 20 3.81 8.73 17.21
N GLY A 21 4.62 7.77 16.74
CA GLY A 21 4.92 6.52 17.46
C GLY A 21 5.92 6.67 18.59
N LEU A 22 6.92 7.52 18.41
CA LEU A 22 7.96 7.76 19.42
C LEU A 22 7.48 8.71 20.53
N PHE A 23 6.87 9.85 20.15
CA PHE A 23 6.71 11.00 21.04
C PHE A 23 5.38 11.08 21.80
N LEU A 24 4.34 10.35 21.38
CA LEU A 24 3.06 10.38 22.10
C LEU A 24 3.03 9.38 23.27
N PRO A 25 2.39 9.73 24.41
CA PRO A 25 2.20 8.84 25.55
C PRO A 25 1.07 7.82 25.28
N ILE A 26 1.27 6.95 24.28
CA ILE A 26 0.33 5.92 23.86
C ILE A 26 0.77 4.56 24.43
N PRO A 27 -0.17 3.64 24.74
CA PRO A 27 0.16 2.27 25.16
C PRO A 27 1.18 1.55 24.26
N ILE A 28 1.98 0.67 24.87
CA ILE A 28 3.13 0.00 24.24
C ILE A 28 2.75 -0.76 22.96
N GLY A 29 1.58 -1.42 22.94
CA GLY A 29 1.08 -2.12 21.75
C GLY A 29 0.90 -1.21 20.54
N PHE A 30 0.43 0.02 20.77
CA PHE A 30 0.26 1.04 19.75
C PHE A 30 1.61 1.55 19.23
N LYS A 31 2.58 1.77 20.12
CA LYS A 31 3.93 2.23 19.75
C LYS A 31 4.63 1.24 18.84
N VAL A 32 4.62 -0.04 19.21
CA VAL A 32 5.23 -1.11 18.40
C VAL A 32 4.52 -1.22 17.05
N SER A 33 3.19 -1.11 17.02
CA SER A 33 2.41 -1.14 15.77
C SER A 33 2.81 -0.01 14.81
N MET A 34 2.91 1.24 15.29
CA MET A 34 3.26 2.36 14.40
C MET A 34 4.69 2.27 13.86
N ILE A 35 5.64 1.77 14.66
CA ILE A 35 7.01 1.52 14.19
C ILE A 35 7.01 0.45 13.10
N THR A 36 6.34 -0.68 13.32
CA THR A 36 6.25 -1.76 12.33
C THR A 36 5.58 -1.30 11.04
N ALA A 37 4.51 -0.51 11.14
CA ALA A 37 3.85 0.09 9.98
C ALA A 37 4.79 1.03 9.20
N GLY A 38 5.52 1.89 9.91
CA GLY A 38 6.50 2.80 9.31
C GLY A 38 7.60 2.05 8.55
N VAL A 39 8.17 1.00 9.15
CA VAL A 39 9.23 0.18 8.53
C VAL A 39 8.71 -0.52 7.27
N MET A 40 7.55 -1.17 7.35
CA MET A 40 6.92 -1.84 6.20
C MET A 40 6.64 -0.85 5.06
N MET A 41 6.16 0.36 5.38
CA MET A 41 5.92 1.40 4.38
C MET A 41 7.21 1.85 3.69
N ILE A 42 8.32 2.02 4.42
CA ILE A 42 9.63 2.33 3.83
C ILE A 42 10.02 1.26 2.83
N VAL A 43 9.97 -0.01 3.24
CA VAL A 43 10.34 -1.16 2.38
C VAL A 43 9.47 -1.19 1.12
N MET A 44 8.16 -1.00 1.26
CA MET A 44 7.25 -0.91 0.12
C MET A 44 7.65 0.23 -0.82
N PHE A 45 7.84 1.45 -0.30
CA PHE A 45 8.22 2.61 -1.12
C PHE A 45 9.57 2.43 -1.82
N SER A 46 10.54 1.81 -1.16
CA SER A 46 11.84 1.49 -1.75
C SER A 46 11.74 0.58 -2.98
N ILE A 47 10.71 -0.28 -3.04
CA ILE A 47 10.45 -1.15 -4.21
C ILE A 47 9.54 -0.42 -5.23
N LEU A 48 8.55 0.35 -4.75
CA LEU A 48 7.59 1.09 -5.58
C LEU A 48 8.23 2.15 -6.46
N ILE A 49 9.07 3.00 -5.89
CA ILE A 49 9.68 4.14 -6.60
C ILE A 49 10.53 3.69 -7.81
N PRO A 50 11.46 2.73 -7.69
CA PRO A 50 12.26 2.30 -8.84
C PRO A 50 11.43 1.54 -9.89
N PHE A 51 10.41 0.77 -9.49
CA PHE A 51 9.51 0.09 -10.43
C PHE A 51 8.66 1.10 -11.21
N ASP A 52 8.10 2.12 -10.55
CA ASP A 52 7.33 3.18 -11.21
C ASP A 52 8.20 3.90 -12.25
N ARG A 53 9.45 4.21 -11.88
CA ARG A 53 10.42 4.88 -12.74
C ARG A 53 10.81 4.06 -13.98
N LYS A 54 10.98 2.74 -13.82
CA LYS A 54 11.52 1.88 -14.89
C LYS A 54 10.45 1.45 -15.90
N TYR A 55 9.21 1.30 -15.44
CA TYR A 55 8.17 0.64 -16.24
C TYR A 55 7.05 1.55 -16.71
N ILE A 56 6.88 2.76 -16.17
CA ILE A 56 5.79 3.67 -16.55
C ILE A 56 6.30 4.79 -17.46
N VAL A 57 5.99 4.69 -18.75
CA VAL A 57 6.33 5.69 -19.75
C VAL A 57 5.22 6.75 -19.79
N ARG A 58 5.55 7.98 -19.40
CA ARG A 58 4.62 9.13 -19.42
C ARG A 58 4.92 10.00 -20.65
N LYS A 59 3.89 10.35 -21.44
CA LYS A 59 4.02 11.29 -22.57
C LYS A 59 4.11 12.74 -22.09
N LYS A 60 4.58 13.64 -22.96
CA LYS A 60 4.64 15.09 -22.72
C LYS A 60 3.22 15.59 -22.38
N GLY A 61 3.02 16.04 -21.13
CA GLY A 61 1.70 16.36 -20.57
C GLY A 61 1.25 15.50 -19.37
N TYR A 62 2.12 14.65 -18.80
CA TYR A 62 1.85 13.81 -17.62
C TYR A 62 0.73 12.76 -17.76
N LYS A 63 0.19 12.56 -18.96
CA LYS A 63 -0.72 11.45 -19.25
C LYS A 63 0.09 10.16 -19.44
N ILE A 64 -0.36 9.09 -18.79
CA ILE A 64 0.24 7.76 -18.89
C ILE A 64 -0.04 7.23 -20.30
N ASP A 65 0.99 6.79 -21.02
CA ASP A 65 0.80 6.25 -22.35
C ASP A 65 0.47 4.75 -22.22
N PHE A 66 -0.82 4.43 -22.18
CA PHE A 66 -1.31 3.05 -21.98
C PHE A 66 -0.98 2.12 -23.15
N THR A 67 -0.63 2.67 -24.33
CA THR A 67 -0.21 1.89 -25.51
C THR A 67 1.21 1.32 -25.39
N LYS A 68 2.13 2.03 -24.71
CA LYS A 68 3.51 1.55 -24.46
C LYS A 68 3.67 0.86 -23.10
N THR A 69 2.80 1.15 -22.14
CA THR A 69 2.93 0.66 -20.77
C THR A 69 2.15 -0.65 -20.55
N LYS A 70 2.66 -1.78 -21.07
CA LYS A 70 2.02 -3.11 -20.90
C LYS A 70 2.00 -3.64 -19.44
N VAL A 71 2.68 -2.97 -18.51
CA VAL A 71 2.82 -3.39 -17.10
C VAL A 71 1.54 -3.28 -16.29
N TYR A 72 0.57 -2.48 -16.73
CA TYR A 72 -0.77 -2.45 -16.12
C TYR A 72 -1.67 -3.62 -16.55
N PHE A 73 -1.33 -4.32 -17.64
CA PHE A 73 -2.11 -5.45 -18.16
C PHE A 73 -1.53 -6.83 -17.78
N ARG A 74 -0.34 -6.88 -17.18
CA ARG A 74 0.29 -8.10 -16.67
C ARG A 74 0.36 -8.07 -15.15
N TRP A 75 0.43 -9.25 -14.54
CA TRP A 75 0.68 -9.41 -13.10
C TRP A 75 1.97 -8.67 -12.74
N ASN A 76 1.85 -7.65 -11.90
CA ASN A 76 2.97 -6.78 -11.56
C ASN A 76 3.48 -7.07 -10.15
N VAL A 77 4.71 -6.67 -9.85
CA VAL A 77 5.30 -6.78 -8.50
C VAL A 77 4.42 -6.07 -7.45
N PHE A 78 3.68 -5.03 -7.84
CA PHE A 78 2.70 -4.39 -6.96
C PHE A 78 1.49 -5.26 -6.62
N ASP A 79 1.01 -6.07 -7.56
CA ASP A 79 -0.08 -7.01 -7.30
C ASP A 79 0.40 -8.10 -6.33
N THR A 80 1.64 -8.60 -6.48
CA THR A 80 2.25 -9.54 -5.53
C THR A 80 2.43 -8.95 -4.12
N ILE A 81 2.94 -7.71 -4.02
CA ILE A 81 3.11 -7.03 -2.73
C ILE A 81 1.75 -6.80 -2.06
N SER A 82 0.74 -6.35 -2.80
CA SER A 82 -0.60 -6.15 -2.25
C SER A 82 -1.26 -7.46 -1.82
N ALA A 83 -1.06 -8.55 -2.56
CA ALA A 83 -1.55 -9.88 -2.17
C ALA A 83 -0.88 -10.37 -0.88
N CYS A 84 0.45 -10.20 -0.77
CA CYS A 84 1.19 -10.52 0.44
C CYS A 84 0.71 -9.69 1.64
N LEU A 85 0.45 -8.39 1.45
CA LEU A 85 -0.13 -7.51 2.47
C LEU A 85 -1.52 -7.98 2.93
N ALA A 86 -2.37 -8.41 2.00
CA ALA A 86 -3.69 -8.93 2.33
C ALA A 86 -3.61 -10.23 3.15
N VAL A 87 -2.70 -11.15 2.77
CA VAL A 87 -2.44 -12.37 3.55
C VAL A 87 -1.91 -12.02 4.95
N TYR A 88 -0.97 -11.08 5.05
CA TYR A 88 -0.45 -10.60 6.33
C TYR A 88 -1.57 -10.04 7.22
N ALA A 89 -2.46 -9.23 6.64
CA ALA A 89 -3.58 -8.67 7.37
C ALA A 89 -4.56 -9.75 7.85
N CYS A 90 -4.84 -10.76 7.03
CA CYS A 90 -5.62 -11.93 7.45
C CYS A 90 -4.99 -12.68 8.62
N ILE A 91 -3.68 -12.91 8.59
CA ILE A 91 -2.95 -13.54 9.71
C ILE A 91 -3.08 -12.70 10.98
N CYS A 92 -2.98 -11.36 10.87
CA CYS A 92 -3.17 -10.45 11.99
C CYS A 92 -4.59 -10.54 12.58
N VAL A 93 -5.62 -10.62 11.74
CA VAL A 93 -7.02 -10.81 12.20
C VAL A 93 -7.19 -12.15 12.89
N GLN A 94 -6.58 -13.23 12.37
CA GLN A 94 -6.68 -14.55 13.00
C GLN A 94 -5.96 -14.60 14.34
N ALA A 95 -4.77 -14.00 14.44
CA ALA A 95 -4.06 -13.86 15.72
C ALA A 95 -4.90 -13.06 16.72
N LEU A 96 -5.53 -11.97 16.28
CA LEU A 96 -6.43 -11.18 17.11
C LEU A 96 -7.63 -11.99 17.60
N ASN A 97 -8.27 -12.77 16.72
CA ASN A 97 -9.39 -13.64 17.10
C ASN A 97 -8.99 -14.65 18.18
N ILE A 98 -7.81 -15.27 18.07
CA ILE A 98 -7.31 -16.20 19.09
C ILE A 98 -7.10 -15.50 20.44
N LEU A 99 -6.52 -14.29 20.43
CA LEU A 99 -6.29 -13.51 21.65
C LEU A 99 -7.60 -13.12 22.34
N VAL A 100 -8.58 -12.68 21.56
CA VAL A 100 -9.92 -12.30 22.07
C VAL A 100 -10.67 -13.52 22.61
N LEU A 101 -10.65 -14.64 21.88
CA LEU A 101 -11.25 -15.90 22.34
C LEU A 101 -10.58 -16.46 23.61
N SER A 102 -9.29 -16.17 23.80
CA SER A 102 -8.55 -16.51 25.03
C SER A 102 -8.85 -15.56 26.21
N GLY A 103 -9.80 -14.63 26.07
CA GLY A 103 -10.23 -13.72 27.12
C GLY A 103 -9.34 -12.48 27.30
N HIS A 104 -8.38 -12.22 26.40
CA HIS A 104 -7.55 -11.02 26.50
C HIS A 104 -8.32 -9.77 26.11
N THR A 105 -8.23 -8.75 26.95
CA THR A 105 -8.92 -7.47 26.74
C THR A 105 -8.07 -6.49 25.95
N ILE A 106 -8.67 -5.34 25.60
CA ILE A 106 -8.07 -4.25 24.82
C ILE A 106 -6.88 -3.61 25.56
N LEU A 107 -6.69 -3.88 26.86
CA LEU A 107 -5.52 -3.42 27.62
C LEU A 107 -4.26 -4.23 27.29
N ASN A 108 -4.41 -5.42 26.70
CA ASN A 108 -3.27 -6.23 26.33
C ASN A 108 -2.52 -5.60 25.13
N PRO A 109 -1.19 -5.38 25.23
CA PRO A 109 -0.39 -4.80 24.15
C PRO A 109 -0.48 -5.56 22.82
N TYR A 110 -0.61 -6.88 22.86
CA TYR A 110 -0.72 -7.71 21.65
C TYR A 110 -2.06 -7.50 20.94
N VAL A 111 -3.16 -7.41 21.69
CA VAL A 111 -4.49 -7.14 21.13
C VAL A 111 -4.51 -5.79 20.43
N GLN A 112 -3.96 -4.75 21.07
CA GLN A 112 -3.84 -3.41 20.48
C GLN A 112 -2.99 -3.41 19.21
N PHE A 113 -1.86 -4.14 19.21
CA PHE A 113 -0.99 -4.27 18.05
C PHE A 113 -1.73 -4.86 16.85
N PHE A 114 -2.37 -6.02 17.02
CA PHE A 114 -3.02 -6.74 15.93
C PHE A 114 -4.26 -6.01 15.37
N ILE A 115 -5.02 -5.31 16.22
CA ILE A 115 -6.16 -4.47 15.75
C ILE A 115 -5.68 -3.41 14.77
N LEU A 116 -4.64 -2.66 15.15
CA LEU A 116 -4.18 -1.53 14.34
C LEU A 116 -3.46 -2.00 13.08
N GLN A 117 -2.64 -3.05 13.18
CA GLN A 117 -1.97 -3.64 12.02
C GLN A 117 -2.99 -4.16 11.02
N SER A 118 -3.94 -5.00 11.45
CA SER A 118 -4.94 -5.56 10.55
C SER A 118 -5.77 -4.47 9.86
N GLN A 119 -6.29 -3.50 10.61
CA GLN A 119 -7.09 -2.42 10.05
C GLN A 119 -6.30 -1.58 9.03
N THR A 120 -5.06 -1.19 9.36
CA THR A 120 -4.22 -0.37 8.48
C THR A 120 -3.95 -1.09 7.15
N TRP A 121 -3.53 -2.36 7.20
CA TRP A 121 -3.16 -3.08 5.99
C TRP A 121 -4.36 -3.50 5.13
N ILE A 122 -5.52 -3.79 5.74
CA ILE A 122 -6.76 -4.02 4.99
C ILE A 122 -7.16 -2.77 4.20
N ILE A 123 -7.07 -1.58 4.81
CA ILE A 123 -7.39 -0.32 4.14
C ILE A 123 -6.41 -0.10 2.97
N VAL A 124 -5.11 -0.26 3.20
CA VAL A 124 -4.08 -0.08 2.16
C VAL A 124 -4.31 -1.04 0.99
N ALA A 125 -4.53 -2.33 1.26
CA ALA A 125 -4.80 -3.32 0.22
C ALA A 125 -6.08 -3.02 -0.56
N SER A 126 -7.14 -2.58 0.12
CA SER A 126 -8.43 -2.22 -0.50
C SER A 126 -8.29 -1.00 -1.42
N VAL A 127 -7.64 0.06 -0.95
CA VAL A 127 -7.39 1.28 -1.75
C VAL A 127 -6.53 0.97 -2.97
N TYR A 128 -5.53 0.09 -2.82
CA TYR A 128 -4.70 -0.36 -3.92
C TYR A 128 -5.52 -1.09 -4.99
N LEU A 129 -6.38 -2.03 -4.57
CA LEU A 129 -7.23 -2.81 -5.47
C LEU A 129 -8.18 -1.89 -6.27
N ILE A 130 -8.85 -0.94 -5.60
CA ILE A 130 -9.72 0.05 -6.26
C ILE A 130 -8.93 0.90 -7.26
N SER A 131 -7.74 1.34 -6.88
CA SER A 131 -6.86 2.11 -7.76
C SER A 131 -6.44 1.31 -9.00
N ARG A 132 -6.13 0.02 -8.82
CA ARG A 132 -5.74 -0.89 -9.91
C ARG A 132 -6.90 -1.12 -10.89
N ILE A 133 -8.11 -1.39 -10.41
CA ILE A 133 -9.31 -1.52 -11.25
C ILE A 133 -9.53 -0.22 -12.05
N SER A 134 -9.45 0.93 -11.37
CA SER A 134 -9.66 2.23 -12.00
C SER A 134 -8.67 2.53 -13.12
N LEU A 135 -7.39 2.20 -12.91
CA LEU A 135 -6.34 2.37 -13.92
C LEU A 135 -6.51 1.40 -15.09
N THR A 136 -6.88 0.15 -14.82
CA THR A 136 -7.12 -0.86 -15.84
C THR A 136 -8.28 -0.49 -16.75
N LEU A 137 -9.41 -0.05 -16.16
CA LEU A 137 -10.58 0.43 -16.92
C LEU A 137 -10.26 1.68 -17.75
N LYS A 138 -9.49 2.63 -17.21
CA LYS A 138 -9.01 3.80 -17.96
C LYS A 138 -8.13 3.37 -19.14
N GLY A 139 -7.22 2.42 -18.92
CA GLY A 139 -6.36 1.86 -19.96
C GLY A 139 -7.17 1.21 -21.10
N ILE A 140 -8.13 0.35 -20.78
CA ILE A 140 -9.01 -0.29 -21.77
C ILE A 140 -9.80 0.75 -22.57
N LYS A 141 -10.35 1.77 -21.89
CA LYS A 141 -11.13 2.84 -22.55
C LYS A 141 -10.28 3.66 -23.52
N GLU A 142 -9.03 3.94 -23.16
CA GLU A 142 -8.10 4.71 -23.98
C GLU A 142 -7.62 3.91 -25.20
N ILE A 143 -7.35 2.61 -25.04
CA ILE A 143 -7.06 1.68 -26.14
C ILE A 143 -8.24 1.61 -27.13
N LYS A 144 -9.45 1.39 -26.63
CA LYS A 144 -10.67 1.32 -27.45
C LYS A 144 -10.91 2.62 -28.25
N LYS A 145 -10.56 3.78 -27.67
CA LYS A 145 -10.72 5.09 -28.33
C LYS A 145 -9.70 5.33 -29.45
N HIS A 146 -8.52 4.73 -29.36
CA HIS A 146 -7.43 4.95 -30.31
C HIS A 146 -7.33 3.88 -31.41
N GLY A 147 -8.22 2.89 -31.44
CA GLY A 147 -8.26 1.88 -32.51
C GLY A 147 -6.98 1.04 -32.61
N ALA A 148 -6.22 0.94 -31.54
CA ALA A 148 -5.01 0.13 -31.50
C ALA A 148 -5.43 -1.33 -31.27
N ASP A 149 -5.57 -2.06 -32.38
CA ASP A 149 -5.64 -3.51 -32.38
C ASP A 149 -4.33 -4.07 -31.79
N TRP A 150 -4.49 -5.08 -30.94
CA TRP A 150 -3.38 -5.80 -30.35
C TRP A 150 -3.11 -7.04 -31.19
N ASP A 151 -2.18 -6.92 -32.15
CA ASP A 151 -1.32 -8.03 -32.54
C ASP A 151 0.01 -7.95 -31.75
#